data_AF-A0A4C1T867-F1
#
_entry.id   AF-A0A4C1T867-F1
#
_cell.length_a   1.000
_cell.length_b   1.000
_cell.length_c   1.000
_cell.angle_alpha   90.00
_cell.angle_beta   90.00
_cell.angle_gamma   90.00
#
_symmetry.space_group_name_H-M   'P 1'
#
loop_
_entity.id
_entity.type
_entity.pdbx_description
1 polymer ?
#
loop_
_entity_poly.entity_id
_entity_poly.type
_entity_poly.pdbx_seq_one_letter_code
_entity_poly.pdbx_strand_id
1 'polypeptide(L)'
;MTLRVEVPGEKIVTVEPCKCKSYTTEYANTEKKLSKRLKEFLKQTWAFRSKVTVEPFVICYILPSVLAGLAVQNLCMEKSCLVNLQYDSDTCTHIMQGRTHNYTEQERRVQTMVAGMTAWSFPLQTTLPGILTLFVGAWSDRTGNRKIFMVMPIVGKIVSVIGIILSTVFFLRVGLDETALLEGLPPALAGGRVVMTMAVYSYVTDITSDAERTFRLGIVTAILTLSRPVGLALSGVVTKRFGYYGVFTTASVFYLVGFVYIVLRVKEKPQKKQDDNSESNIVKVVSVRDLVATVNVAVRTRDGTKRLQIILILLAYMFIVGPVLGEMPIKLCLDIVITLMTVVVSRPST
;
A
#
# COMPACT_ATOMS: atom_id res chain seq x y z
N MET A 1 -37.63 -38.93 -75.77
CA MET A 1 -38.71 -38.50 -76.69
C MET A 1 -38.78 -36.99 -76.67
N THR A 2 -38.37 -36.40 -77.79
CA THR A 2 -38.73 -35.09 -78.38
C THR A 2 -39.68 -34.13 -77.62
N LEU A 3 -39.14 -32.94 -77.30
CA LEU A 3 -39.60 -31.55 -77.60
C LEU A 3 -41.10 -31.18 -77.66
N ARG A 4 -41.46 -30.10 -76.93
CA ARG A 4 -42.21 -28.88 -77.37
C ARG A 4 -42.14 -27.83 -76.24
N VAL A 5 -41.43 -26.70 -76.35
CA VAL A 5 -41.68 -25.43 -77.08
C VAL A 5 -42.85 -24.63 -76.50
N GLU A 6 -42.56 -23.49 -75.84
CA GLU A 6 -43.13 -22.15 -76.16
C GLU A 6 -42.53 -21.05 -75.26
N VAL A 7 -42.04 -19.99 -75.90
CA VAL A 7 -41.73 -18.65 -75.32
C VAL A 7 -42.49 -17.68 -76.23
N PRO A 8 -43.33 -16.77 -75.72
CA PRO A 8 -42.92 -15.35 -75.69
C PRO A 8 -43.60 -14.45 -74.62
N GLY A 9 -43.00 -13.27 -74.35
CA GLY A 9 -43.78 -12.06 -74.07
C GLY A 9 -43.60 -11.33 -72.72
N GLU A 10 -42.44 -10.69 -72.55
CA GLU A 10 -42.30 -9.24 -72.24
C GLU A 10 -42.96 -8.62 -70.97
N LYS A 11 -42.11 -8.14 -70.05
CA LYS A 11 -42.00 -6.71 -69.65
C LYS A 11 -40.79 -6.50 -68.73
N ILE A 12 -39.75 -5.87 -69.26
CA ILE A 12 -38.56 -5.44 -68.50
C ILE A 12 -38.88 -4.06 -67.92
N VAL A 13 -39.04 -3.98 -66.60
CA VAL A 13 -39.06 -2.71 -65.88
C VAL A 13 -37.61 -2.28 -65.66
N THR A 14 -37.16 -1.29 -66.42
CA THR A 14 -35.89 -0.59 -66.18
C THR A 14 -35.98 0.18 -64.87
N VAL A 15 -35.29 -0.31 -63.84
CA VAL A 15 -35.01 0.44 -62.61
C VAL A 15 -33.62 1.05 -62.76
N GLU A 16 -33.54 2.38 -62.78
CA GLU A 16 -32.27 3.11 -62.75
C GLU A 16 -31.42 2.70 -61.53
N PRO A 17 -30.09 2.57 -61.66
CA PRO A 17 -29.24 2.14 -60.56
C PRO A 17 -29.14 3.22 -59.48
N CYS A 18 -29.68 2.93 -58.30
CA CYS A 18 -29.53 3.75 -57.10
C CYS A 18 -28.05 4.09 -56.81
N LYS A 19 -27.79 5.37 -56.49
CA LYS A 19 -26.51 5.92 -56.03
C LYS A 19 -26.07 5.28 -54.70
N CYS A 20 -25.46 4.09 -54.73
CA CYS A 20 -24.89 3.43 -53.54
C CYS A 20 -23.47 3.92 -53.17
N LYS A 21 -22.88 4.88 -53.91
CA LYS A 21 -21.50 5.35 -53.68
C LYS A 21 -21.35 6.27 -52.45
N SER A 22 -22.36 7.04 -52.08
CA SER A 22 -22.23 7.98 -50.94
C SER A 22 -22.19 7.25 -49.60
N TYR A 23 -22.99 6.19 -49.45
CA TYR A 23 -23.17 5.46 -48.19
C TYR A 23 -21.91 4.69 -47.76
N THR A 24 -21.20 4.07 -48.70
CA THR A 24 -19.92 3.37 -48.45
C THR A 24 -18.79 4.34 -48.09
N THR A 25 -18.80 5.55 -48.67
CA THR A 25 -17.79 6.57 -48.39
C THR A 25 -17.98 7.18 -46.99
N GLU A 26 -19.23 7.32 -46.55
CA GLU A 26 -19.59 7.80 -45.21
C GLU A 26 -19.25 6.79 -44.11
N TYR A 27 -19.48 5.49 -44.35
CA TYR A 27 -19.03 4.42 -43.47
C TYR A 27 -17.49 4.36 -43.36
N ALA A 28 -16.77 4.41 -44.49
CA ALA A 28 -15.31 4.40 -44.50
C ALA A 28 -14.70 5.63 -43.81
N ASN A 29 -15.34 6.80 -43.93
CA ASN A 29 -14.93 8.01 -43.22
C ASN A 29 -15.22 7.91 -41.71
N THR A 30 -16.31 7.26 -41.31
CA THR A 30 -16.67 7.05 -39.91
C THR A 30 -15.72 6.06 -39.23
N GLU A 31 -15.36 4.95 -39.88
CA GLU A 31 -14.33 4.01 -39.41
C GLU A 31 -12.95 4.67 -39.30
N LYS A 32 -12.55 5.46 -40.30
CA LYS A 32 -11.28 6.22 -40.23
C LYS A 32 -11.28 7.22 -39.08
N LYS A 33 -12.39 7.92 -38.84
CA LYS A 33 -12.54 8.89 -37.75
C LYS A 33 -12.54 8.20 -36.37
N LEU A 34 -13.18 7.04 -36.25
CA LEU A 34 -13.17 6.20 -35.04
C LEU A 34 -11.77 5.64 -34.76
N SER A 35 -11.10 5.09 -35.78
CA SER A 35 -9.70 4.60 -35.72
C SER A 35 -8.72 5.70 -35.28
N LYS A 36 -8.87 6.90 -35.83
CA LYS A 36 -8.03 8.05 -35.49
C LYS A 36 -8.25 8.52 -34.05
N ARG A 37 -9.50 8.62 -33.61
CA ARG A 37 -9.85 8.90 -32.21
C ARG A 37 -9.32 7.81 -31.28
N LEU A 38 -9.47 6.52 -31.63
CA LEU A 38 -8.97 5.41 -30.82
C LEU A 38 -7.46 5.45 -30.70
N LYS A 39 -6.73 5.77 -31.78
CA LYS A 39 -5.28 5.98 -31.77
C LYS A 39 -4.85 7.18 -30.94
N GLU A 40 -5.58 8.29 -31.01
CA GLU A 40 -5.34 9.48 -30.17
C GLU A 40 -5.63 9.20 -28.69
N PHE A 41 -6.74 8.53 -28.39
CA PHE A 41 -7.07 8.06 -27.05
C PHE A 41 -6.02 7.10 -26.53
N LEU A 42 -5.60 6.09 -27.31
CA LEU A 42 -4.53 5.15 -26.96
C LEU A 42 -3.20 5.86 -26.78
N LYS A 43 -2.85 6.84 -27.63
CA LYS A 43 -1.63 7.63 -27.50
C LYS A 43 -1.68 8.52 -26.25
N GLN A 44 -2.82 9.12 -25.94
CA GLN A 44 -3.03 9.89 -24.71
C GLN A 44 -3.02 9.00 -23.47
N THR A 45 -3.66 7.83 -23.48
CA THR A 45 -3.60 6.87 -22.36
C THR A 45 -2.22 6.27 -22.22
N TRP A 46 -1.48 6.06 -23.31
CA TRP A 46 -0.10 5.55 -23.28
C TRP A 46 0.87 6.62 -22.79
N ALA A 47 0.70 7.89 -23.19
CA ALA A 47 1.44 9.04 -22.67
C ALA A 47 1.11 9.35 -21.20
N PHE A 48 -0.14 9.12 -20.77
CA PHE A 48 -0.53 9.18 -19.37
C PHE A 48 0.07 8.01 -18.58
N ARG A 49 0.04 6.79 -19.15
CA ARG A 49 0.63 5.57 -18.58
C ARG A 49 2.15 5.60 -18.53
N SER A 50 2.83 6.39 -19.36
CA SER A 50 4.27 6.62 -19.23
C SER A 50 4.61 7.62 -18.11
N LYS A 51 3.64 8.46 -17.68
CA LYS A 51 3.78 9.37 -16.54
C LYS A 51 3.41 8.70 -15.22
N VAL A 52 2.48 7.76 -15.22
CA VAL A 52 2.14 6.94 -14.04
C VAL A 52 3.24 5.91 -13.80
N THR A 53 3.93 6.02 -12.66
CA THR A 53 5.10 5.19 -12.33
C THR A 53 4.81 4.33 -11.10
N VAL A 54 4.84 4.91 -9.91
CA VAL A 54 4.70 4.22 -8.62
C VAL A 54 3.34 4.41 -7.96
N GLU A 55 2.54 5.34 -8.44
CA GLU A 55 1.23 5.67 -7.88
C GLU A 55 0.27 4.46 -7.78
N PRO A 56 0.14 3.60 -8.82
CA PRO A 56 -0.75 2.43 -8.74
C PRO A 56 -0.26 1.39 -7.73
N PHE A 57 1.04 1.25 -7.57
CA PHE A 57 1.61 0.37 -6.54
C PHE A 57 1.23 0.85 -5.14
N VAL A 58 1.33 2.16 -4.87
CA VAL A 58 0.95 2.73 -3.57
C VAL A 58 -0.51 2.44 -3.26
N ILE A 59 -1.40 2.58 -4.25
CA ILE A 59 -2.82 2.22 -4.11
C ILE A 59 -2.98 0.74 -3.79
N CYS A 60 -2.33 -0.13 -4.58
CA CYS A 60 -2.40 -1.59 -4.41
C CYS A 60 -1.74 -2.09 -3.12
N TYR A 61 -0.95 -1.27 -2.43
CA TYR A 61 -0.38 -1.60 -1.13
C TYR A 61 -1.23 -1.07 0.03
N ILE A 62 -1.64 0.20 -0.03
CA ILE A 62 -2.30 0.87 1.10
C ILE A 62 -3.77 0.52 1.19
N LEU A 63 -4.49 0.55 0.07
CA LEU A 63 -5.93 0.30 0.05
C LEU A 63 -6.30 -1.08 0.64
N PRO A 64 -5.71 -2.21 0.17
CA PRO A 64 -5.96 -3.50 0.79
C PRO A 64 -5.41 -3.60 2.22
N SER A 65 -4.35 -2.85 2.58
CA SER A 65 -3.84 -2.86 3.96
C SER A 65 -4.81 -2.24 4.95
N VAL A 66 -5.51 -1.16 4.56
CA VAL A 66 -6.52 -0.54 5.41
C VAL A 66 -7.77 -1.42 5.45
N LEU A 67 -8.16 -1.95 4.29
CA LEU A 67 -9.32 -2.83 4.17
C LEU A 67 -9.18 -4.10 5.01
N ALA A 68 -8.03 -4.78 4.91
CA ALA A 68 -7.71 -5.95 5.72
C ALA A 68 -7.53 -5.59 7.20
N GLY A 69 -6.88 -4.47 7.53
CA GLY A 69 -6.64 -4.07 8.92
C GLY A 69 -7.92 -3.93 9.74
N LEU A 70 -8.99 -3.35 9.17
CA LEU A 70 -10.29 -3.29 9.87
C LEU A 70 -10.91 -4.68 10.07
N ALA A 71 -10.81 -5.56 9.07
CA ALA A 71 -11.31 -6.91 9.20
C ALA A 71 -10.52 -7.74 10.22
N VAL A 72 -9.20 -7.55 10.30
CA VAL A 72 -8.38 -8.20 11.34
C VAL A 72 -8.77 -7.68 12.72
N GLN A 73 -9.00 -6.37 12.88
CA GLN A 73 -9.45 -5.82 14.16
C GLN A 73 -10.78 -6.45 14.62
N ASN A 74 -11.74 -6.59 13.71
CA ASN A 74 -13.02 -7.27 14.00
C ASN A 74 -12.82 -8.77 14.29
N LEU A 75 -11.97 -9.45 13.52
CA LEU A 75 -11.63 -10.86 13.75
C LEU A 75 -10.99 -11.06 15.13
N CYS A 76 -10.08 -10.18 15.54
CA CYS A 76 -9.43 -10.20 16.85
C CYS A 76 -10.44 -9.97 17.99
N MET A 77 -11.40 -9.05 17.82
CA MET A 77 -12.50 -8.85 18.76
C MET A 77 -13.34 -10.12 18.91
N GLU A 78 -13.73 -10.74 17.80
CA GLU A 78 -14.53 -11.97 17.81
C GLU A 78 -13.76 -13.16 18.42
N LYS A 79 -12.47 -13.32 18.08
CA LYS A 79 -11.59 -14.34 18.66
C LYS A 79 -11.39 -14.15 20.16
N SER A 80 -11.17 -12.92 20.61
CA SER A 80 -11.01 -12.64 22.04
C SER A 80 -12.26 -13.02 22.86
N CYS A 81 -13.45 -12.87 22.25
CA CYS A 81 -14.71 -13.22 22.87
C CYS A 81 -14.95 -14.75 22.91
N LEU A 82 -14.79 -15.44 21.78
CA LEU A 82 -15.11 -16.87 21.65
C LEU A 82 -13.99 -17.80 22.12
N VAL A 83 -12.74 -17.50 21.81
CA VAL A 83 -11.61 -18.42 22.02
C VAL A 83 -10.95 -18.15 23.37
N ASN A 84 -10.62 -16.89 23.65
CA ASN A 84 -9.87 -16.55 24.86
C ASN A 84 -10.77 -16.45 26.11
N LEU A 85 -11.90 -15.74 26.01
CA LEU A 85 -12.84 -15.55 27.12
C LEU A 85 -13.92 -16.64 27.21
N GLN A 86 -14.06 -17.48 26.16
CA GLN A 86 -14.99 -18.61 26.11
C GLN A 86 -16.45 -18.22 26.43
N TYR A 87 -16.88 -17.05 25.96
CA TYR A 87 -18.28 -16.66 26.06
C TYR A 87 -19.15 -17.37 25.02
N ASP A 88 -20.45 -17.41 25.29
CA ASP A 88 -21.43 -17.98 24.37
C ASP A 88 -21.50 -17.20 23.04
N SER A 89 -21.77 -17.91 21.94
CA SER A 89 -21.86 -17.36 20.59
C SER A 89 -22.88 -16.22 20.49
N ASP A 90 -23.99 -16.32 21.22
CA ASP A 90 -25.02 -15.28 21.21
C ASP A 90 -24.52 -14.00 21.89
N THR A 91 -23.78 -14.13 22.99
CA THR A 91 -23.17 -13.00 23.71
C THR A 91 -22.17 -12.28 22.79
N CYS A 92 -21.29 -13.01 22.12
CA CYS A 92 -20.31 -12.41 21.21
C CYS A 92 -20.97 -11.73 20.01
N THR A 93 -22.03 -12.33 19.46
CA THR A 93 -22.79 -11.74 18.35
C THR A 93 -23.45 -10.43 18.76
N HIS A 94 -24.02 -10.35 19.97
CA HIS A 94 -24.59 -9.10 20.49
C HIS A 94 -23.55 -8.01 20.68
N ILE A 95 -22.36 -8.35 21.18
CA ILE A 95 -21.23 -7.41 21.32
C ILE A 95 -20.77 -6.91 19.95
N MET A 96 -20.60 -7.78 18.95
CA MET A 96 -20.18 -7.40 17.59
C MET A 96 -21.23 -6.53 16.87
N GLN A 97 -22.51 -6.65 17.21
CA GLN A 97 -23.60 -5.84 16.65
C GLN A 97 -23.79 -4.48 17.37
N GLY A 98 -23.02 -4.21 18.43
CA GLY A 98 -23.17 -2.99 19.24
C GLY A 98 -24.43 -3.00 20.13
N ARG A 99 -25.03 -4.17 20.40
CA ARG A 99 -26.20 -4.33 21.27
C ARG A 99 -25.76 -4.66 22.70
N THR A 100 -25.11 -3.70 23.36
CA THR A 100 -24.32 -3.97 24.58
C THR A 100 -24.99 -3.59 25.90
N HIS A 101 -26.25 -3.15 25.89
CA HIS A 101 -26.97 -2.69 27.09
C HIS A 101 -26.95 -3.69 28.27
N ASN A 102 -26.97 -4.99 27.99
CA ASN A 102 -26.92 -6.05 29.00
C ASN A 102 -25.55 -6.76 29.10
N TYR A 103 -24.57 -6.35 28.29
CA TYR A 103 -23.27 -7.01 28.13
C TYR A 103 -22.08 -6.06 28.33
N THR A 104 -22.29 -4.96 29.05
CA THR A 104 -21.29 -3.88 29.21
C THR A 104 -19.98 -4.36 29.84
N GLU A 105 -20.04 -5.23 30.85
CA GLU A 105 -18.82 -5.78 31.47
C GLU A 105 -18.10 -6.79 30.56
N GLN A 106 -18.85 -7.60 29.81
CA GLN A 106 -18.29 -8.54 28.84
C GLN A 106 -17.60 -7.80 27.68
N GLU A 107 -18.25 -6.74 27.15
CA GLU A 107 -17.66 -5.85 26.16
C GLU A 107 -16.37 -5.22 26.69
N ARG A 108 -16.38 -4.70 27.93
CA ARG A 108 -15.19 -4.10 28.55
C ARG A 108 -14.03 -5.09 28.62
N ARG A 109 -14.30 -6.36 28.98
CA ARG A 109 -13.28 -7.41 29.05
C ARG A 109 -12.71 -7.76 27.68
N VAL A 110 -13.57 -7.93 26.68
CA VAL A 110 -13.18 -8.17 25.26
C VAL A 110 -12.28 -7.03 24.77
N GLN A 111 -12.72 -5.78 24.94
CA GLN A 111 -11.96 -4.60 24.54
C GLN A 111 -10.63 -4.48 25.30
N THR A 112 -10.62 -4.76 26.61
CA THR A 112 -9.38 -4.73 27.41
C THR A 112 -8.37 -5.76 26.89
N MET A 113 -8.83 -6.95 26.50
CA MET A 113 -7.97 -8.00 25.96
C MET A 113 -7.40 -7.61 24.59
N VAL A 114 -8.23 -7.09 23.68
CA VAL A 114 -7.76 -6.60 22.36
C VAL A 114 -6.85 -5.39 22.50
N ALA A 115 -7.13 -4.48 23.44
CA ALA A 115 -6.26 -3.36 23.77
C ALA A 115 -4.91 -3.85 24.30
N GLY A 116 -4.89 -4.86 25.17
CA GLY A 116 -3.67 -5.51 25.65
C GLY A 116 -2.85 -6.12 24.50
N MET A 117 -3.50 -6.84 23.58
CA MET A 117 -2.85 -7.38 22.39
C MET A 117 -2.29 -6.28 21.47
N THR A 118 -3.06 -5.22 21.26
CA THR A 118 -2.63 -4.08 20.44
C THR A 118 -1.44 -3.36 21.07
N ALA A 119 -1.43 -3.24 22.41
CA ALA A 119 -0.38 -2.53 23.15
C ALA A 119 1.01 -3.16 22.99
N TRP A 120 1.12 -4.48 22.90
CA TRP A 120 2.40 -5.15 22.67
C TRP A 120 2.71 -5.36 21.19
N SER A 121 1.70 -5.62 20.35
CA SER A 121 1.92 -5.94 18.93
C SER A 121 2.21 -4.71 18.06
N PHE A 122 1.58 -3.57 18.35
CA PHE A 122 1.76 -2.35 17.55
C PHE A 122 3.19 -1.76 17.63
N PRO A 123 3.83 -1.67 18.81
CA PRO A 123 5.23 -1.27 18.91
C PRO A 123 6.16 -2.22 18.15
N LEU A 124 5.92 -3.53 18.22
CA LEU A 124 6.70 -4.52 17.48
C LEU A 124 6.60 -4.27 15.96
N GLN A 125 5.41 -3.96 15.47
CA GLN A 125 5.15 -3.67 14.06
C GLN A 125 5.68 -2.32 13.57
N THR A 126 6.05 -1.39 14.45
CA THR A 126 6.48 -0.04 14.08
C THR A 126 7.95 0.21 14.39
N THR A 127 8.42 -0.22 15.57
CA THR A 127 9.81 -0.08 16.02
C THR A 127 10.75 -0.95 15.19
N LEU A 128 10.39 -2.22 14.91
CA LEU A 128 11.24 -3.10 14.10
C LEU A 128 11.44 -2.55 12.68
N PRO A 129 10.39 -2.20 11.91
CA PRO A 129 10.53 -1.44 10.68
C PRO A 129 11.31 -0.15 10.79
N GLY A 130 11.12 0.63 11.86
CA GLY A 130 11.83 1.89 12.06
C GLY A 130 13.34 1.68 12.14
N ILE A 131 13.78 0.71 12.94
CA ILE A 131 15.19 0.32 13.04
C ILE A 131 15.69 -0.19 11.69
N LEU A 132 14.96 -1.12 11.06
CA LEU A 132 15.32 -1.65 9.74
C LEU A 132 15.44 -0.56 8.68
N THR A 133 14.59 0.47 8.72
CA THR A 133 14.61 1.60 7.79
C THR A 133 15.91 2.38 7.87
N LEU A 134 16.57 2.47 9.03
CA LEU A 134 17.87 3.14 9.14
C LEU A 134 18.96 2.40 8.35
N PHE A 135 18.98 1.06 8.45
CA PHE A 135 19.93 0.22 7.72
C PHE A 135 19.61 0.19 6.22
N VAL A 136 18.35 -0.10 5.91
CA VAL A 136 17.80 -0.15 4.55
C VAL A 136 17.99 1.19 3.84
N GLY A 137 17.77 2.30 4.53
CA GLY A 137 17.89 3.63 3.96
C GLY A 137 19.32 3.96 3.57
N ALA A 138 20.28 3.72 4.47
CA ALA A 138 21.70 3.91 4.17
C ALA A 138 22.18 3.02 3.01
N TRP A 139 21.68 1.77 2.95
CA TRP A 139 22.02 0.85 1.86
C TRP A 139 21.37 1.26 0.52
N SER A 140 20.13 1.74 0.56
CA SER A 140 19.39 2.27 -0.60
C SER A 140 20.12 3.46 -1.22
N ASP A 141 20.65 4.36 -0.39
CA ASP A 141 21.35 5.54 -0.86
C ASP A 141 22.69 5.20 -1.53
N ARG A 142 23.37 4.14 -1.09
CA ARG A 142 24.63 3.67 -1.69
C ARG A 142 24.44 2.89 -2.98
N THR A 143 23.53 1.91 -2.95
CA THR A 143 23.34 0.99 -4.10
C THR A 143 22.45 1.57 -5.18
N GLY A 144 21.57 2.53 -4.85
CA GLY A 144 20.57 3.04 -5.78
C GLY A 144 19.46 2.03 -6.12
N ASN A 145 19.48 0.83 -5.52
CA ASN A 145 18.56 -0.27 -5.83
C ASN A 145 17.22 -0.13 -5.10
N ARG A 146 16.42 0.86 -5.52
CA ARG A 146 15.15 1.22 -4.86
C ARG A 146 14.03 0.19 -5.04
N LYS A 147 14.07 -0.60 -6.12
CA LYS A 147 13.06 -1.61 -6.43
C LYS A 147 12.98 -2.70 -5.36
N ILE A 148 14.13 -3.17 -4.85
CA ILE A 148 14.18 -4.23 -3.84
C ILE A 148 13.44 -3.82 -2.56
N PHE A 149 13.56 -2.56 -2.15
CA PHE A 149 12.91 -2.02 -0.97
C PHE A 149 11.42 -1.74 -1.15
N MET A 150 10.93 -1.70 -2.39
CA MET A 150 9.49 -1.70 -2.64
C MET A 150 8.92 -3.12 -2.71
N VAL A 151 9.69 -4.08 -3.23
CA VAL A 151 9.29 -5.48 -3.34
C VAL A 151 9.23 -6.16 -1.95
N MET A 152 10.23 -5.91 -1.09
CA MET A 152 10.31 -6.56 0.22
C MET A 152 9.04 -6.34 1.08
N PRO A 153 8.54 -5.11 1.30
CA PRO A 153 7.32 -4.89 2.08
C PRO A 153 6.07 -5.57 1.52
N ILE A 154 5.90 -5.60 0.20
CA ILE A 154 4.73 -6.23 -0.43
C ILE A 154 4.76 -7.75 -0.30
N VAL A 155 5.95 -8.36 -0.37
CA VAL A 155 6.13 -9.80 -0.08
C VAL A 155 5.78 -10.10 1.37
N GLY A 156 6.25 -9.27 2.32
CA GLY A 156 5.87 -9.39 3.72
C GLY A 156 4.35 -9.32 3.94
N LYS A 157 3.66 -8.47 3.19
CA LYS A 157 2.18 -8.38 3.22
C LYS A 157 1.48 -9.59 2.60
N ILE A 158 2.02 -10.18 1.52
CA ILE A 158 1.48 -11.42 0.94
C ILE A 158 1.63 -12.57 1.94
N VAL A 159 2.78 -12.71 2.60
CA VAL A 159 2.99 -13.75 3.63
C VAL A 159 2.02 -13.55 4.81
N SER A 160 1.88 -12.32 5.27
CA SER A 160 0.93 -11.93 6.33
C SER A 160 -0.51 -12.29 5.98
N VAL A 161 -0.99 -11.94 4.77
CA VAL A 161 -2.38 -12.20 4.38
C VAL A 161 -2.67 -13.71 4.28
N ILE A 162 -1.70 -14.51 3.84
CA ILE A 162 -1.81 -15.97 3.84
C ILE A 162 -1.90 -16.50 5.27
N GLY A 163 -1.06 -16.00 6.18
CA GLY A 163 -1.10 -16.36 7.60
C GLY A 163 -2.45 -16.04 8.27
N ILE A 164 -3.04 -14.89 7.95
CA ILE A 164 -4.35 -14.48 8.46
C ILE A 164 -5.48 -15.34 7.89
N ILE A 165 -5.43 -15.68 6.59
CA ILE A 165 -6.39 -16.61 5.98
C ILE A 165 -6.32 -17.96 6.69
N LEU A 166 -5.12 -18.49 6.96
CA LEU A 166 -4.95 -19.73 7.74
C LEU A 166 -5.50 -19.59 9.16
N SER A 167 -5.24 -18.48 9.84
CA SER A 167 -5.80 -18.18 11.17
C SER A 167 -7.33 -18.11 11.18
N THR A 168 -7.93 -17.68 10.06
CA THR A 168 -9.39 -17.64 9.87
C THR A 168 -9.95 -19.04 9.62
N VAL A 169 -9.24 -19.89 8.86
CA VAL A 169 -9.62 -21.30 8.65
C VAL A 169 -9.54 -22.10 9.94
N PHE A 170 -8.47 -21.91 10.72
CA PHE A 170 -8.27 -22.56 12.01
C PHE A 170 -8.74 -21.69 13.18
N PHE A 171 -9.93 -21.09 13.03
CA PHE A 171 -10.47 -20.09 13.96
C PHE A 171 -10.42 -20.52 15.44
N LEU A 172 -10.84 -21.76 15.74
CA LEU A 172 -10.92 -22.28 17.11
C LEU A 172 -9.59 -22.78 17.70
N ARG A 173 -8.56 -22.97 16.86
CA ARG A 173 -7.25 -23.48 17.30
C ARG A 173 -6.20 -22.39 17.44
N VAL A 174 -6.33 -21.31 16.68
CA VAL A 174 -5.37 -20.20 16.65
C VAL A 174 -5.94 -19.06 17.48
N GLY A 175 -5.29 -18.76 18.60
CA GLY A 175 -5.69 -17.70 19.51
C GLY A 175 -5.45 -16.29 18.97
N LEU A 176 -5.75 -15.32 19.83
CA LEU A 176 -5.60 -13.89 19.54
C LEU A 176 -4.12 -13.51 19.28
N ASP A 177 -3.22 -13.98 20.13
CA ASP A 177 -1.81 -13.57 20.11
C ASP A 177 -1.06 -14.14 18.89
N GLU A 178 -1.36 -15.38 18.50
CA GLU A 178 -0.79 -15.99 17.29
C GLU A 178 -1.30 -15.26 16.04
N THR A 179 -2.56 -14.85 16.04
CA THR A 179 -3.14 -14.05 14.94
C THR A 179 -2.43 -12.69 14.82
N ALA A 180 -2.16 -12.04 15.96
CA ALA A 180 -1.38 -10.80 16.03
C ALA A 180 0.02 -10.95 15.42
N LEU A 181 0.71 -12.05 15.74
CA LEU A 181 2.05 -12.34 15.24
C LEU A 181 2.04 -12.61 13.73
N LEU A 182 1.10 -13.44 13.25
CA LEU A 182 0.98 -13.75 11.82
C LEU A 182 0.66 -12.51 10.99
N GLU A 183 -0.17 -11.60 11.52
CA GLU A 183 -0.43 -10.32 10.85
C GLU A 183 0.81 -9.43 10.87
N GLY A 184 1.41 -9.23 12.03
CA GLY A 184 2.37 -8.16 12.27
C GLY A 184 3.82 -8.49 11.95
N LEU A 185 4.26 -9.70 12.25
CA LEU A 185 5.68 -10.07 12.23
C LEU A 185 6.25 -10.13 10.80
N PRO A 186 5.62 -10.79 9.81
CA PRO A 186 6.19 -10.85 8.45
C PRO A 186 6.36 -9.47 7.80
N PRO A 187 5.37 -8.55 7.84
CA PRO A 187 5.55 -7.20 7.34
C PRO A 187 6.57 -6.40 8.14
N ALA A 188 6.66 -6.61 9.47
CA ALA A 188 7.63 -5.91 10.32
C ALA A 188 9.08 -6.24 9.92
N LEU A 189 9.38 -7.51 9.71
CA LEU A 189 10.70 -7.97 9.25
C LEU A 189 11.00 -7.52 7.81
N ALA A 190 9.97 -7.38 6.99
CA ALA A 190 10.06 -6.86 5.63
C ALA A 190 10.11 -5.31 5.56
N GLY A 191 10.29 -4.62 6.68
CA GLY A 191 10.39 -3.15 6.72
C GLY A 191 9.05 -2.39 6.71
N GLY A 192 7.94 -3.11 6.58
CA GLY A 192 6.59 -2.60 6.78
C GLY A 192 6.23 -1.37 5.95
N ARG A 193 5.31 -0.56 6.50
CA ARG A 193 4.84 0.66 5.84
C ARG A 193 5.92 1.74 5.74
N VAL A 194 6.87 1.75 6.67
CA VAL A 194 7.91 2.79 6.78
C VAL A 194 8.90 2.66 5.61
N VAL A 195 9.48 1.47 5.42
CA VAL A 195 10.41 1.20 4.30
C VAL A 195 9.74 1.39 2.95
N MET A 196 8.49 0.93 2.79
CA MET A 196 7.73 1.13 1.55
C MET A 196 7.60 2.63 1.22
N THR A 197 7.18 3.45 2.20
CA THR A 197 6.96 4.88 1.99
C THR A 197 8.27 5.60 1.69
N MET A 198 9.35 5.25 2.40
CA MET A 198 10.69 5.76 2.14
C MET A 198 11.15 5.41 0.71
N ALA A 199 11.04 4.15 0.30
CA ALA A 199 11.44 3.68 -1.02
C ALA A 199 10.67 4.38 -2.14
N VAL A 200 9.36 4.59 -1.96
CA VAL A 200 8.50 5.32 -2.91
C VAL A 200 8.91 6.78 -3.00
N TYR A 201 9.02 7.50 -1.88
CA TYR A 201 9.42 8.91 -1.91
C TYR A 201 10.78 9.10 -2.53
N SER A 202 11.76 8.30 -2.12
CA SER A 202 13.07 8.29 -2.75
C SER A 202 12.90 8.05 -4.25
N TYR A 203 12.27 6.96 -4.70
CA TYR A 203 12.18 6.68 -6.13
C TYR A 203 11.52 7.82 -6.93
N VAL A 204 10.48 8.46 -6.39
CA VAL A 204 9.85 9.63 -7.03
C VAL A 204 10.84 10.77 -7.19
N THR A 205 11.56 11.16 -6.13
CA THR A 205 12.52 12.29 -6.23
C THR A 205 13.60 12.05 -7.27
N ASP A 206 13.92 10.79 -7.51
CA ASP A 206 14.94 10.30 -8.44
C ASP A 206 14.52 10.28 -9.92
N ILE A 207 13.22 10.24 -10.21
CA ILE A 207 12.68 10.23 -11.57
C ILE A 207 12.07 11.58 -11.97
N THR A 208 11.92 12.50 -11.01
CA THR A 208 11.33 13.82 -11.22
C THR A 208 12.38 14.92 -11.27
N SER A 209 12.15 15.90 -12.15
CA SER A 209 12.87 17.18 -12.14
C SER A 209 12.49 18.02 -10.91
N ASP A 210 13.35 18.98 -10.53
CA ASP A 210 13.14 19.82 -9.34
C ASP A 210 11.82 20.61 -9.39
N ALA A 211 11.38 21.03 -10.58
CA ALA A 211 10.14 21.78 -10.77
C ALA A 211 8.87 20.95 -10.50
N GLU A 212 8.88 19.65 -10.84
CA GLU A 212 7.71 18.76 -10.70
C GLU A 212 7.75 17.90 -9.44
N ARG A 213 8.90 17.84 -8.75
CA ARG A 213 9.12 16.95 -7.59
C ARG A 213 8.08 17.18 -6.50
N THR A 214 7.85 18.43 -6.10
CA THR A 214 6.88 18.77 -5.04
C THR A 214 5.46 18.35 -5.42
N PHE A 215 5.06 18.55 -6.68
CA PHE A 215 3.72 18.18 -7.14
C PHE A 215 3.51 16.66 -7.11
N ARG A 216 4.48 15.88 -7.61
CA ARG A 216 4.36 14.41 -7.61
C ARG A 216 4.43 13.80 -6.22
N LEU A 217 5.28 14.33 -5.33
CA LEU A 217 5.26 13.96 -3.91
C LEU A 217 3.92 14.29 -3.24
N GLY A 218 3.31 15.43 -3.61
CA GLY A 218 1.97 15.81 -3.19
C GLY A 218 0.92 14.79 -3.61
N ILE A 219 0.94 14.32 -4.86
CA ILE A 219 0.03 13.27 -5.36
C ILE A 219 0.21 11.97 -4.57
N VAL A 220 1.45 11.51 -4.34
CA VAL A 220 1.71 10.29 -3.58
C VAL A 220 1.20 10.42 -2.14
N THR A 221 1.43 11.57 -1.50
CA THR A 221 0.91 11.88 -0.16
C THR A 221 -0.62 11.89 -0.12
N ALA A 222 -1.25 12.47 -1.15
CA ALA A 222 -2.69 12.49 -1.29
C ALA A 222 -3.26 11.06 -1.41
N ILE A 223 -2.64 10.21 -2.24
CA ILE A 223 -3.02 8.79 -2.36
C ILE A 223 -2.87 8.07 -1.01
N LEU A 224 -1.74 8.24 -0.32
CA LEU A 224 -1.49 7.63 0.99
C LEU A 224 -2.55 8.01 2.03
N THR A 225 -3.04 9.25 1.98
CA THR A 225 -4.04 9.78 2.91
C THR A 225 -5.45 9.38 2.50
N LEU A 226 -5.83 9.58 1.23
CA LEU A 226 -7.17 9.30 0.68
C LEU A 226 -7.50 7.80 0.63
N SER A 227 -6.49 6.94 0.50
CA SER A 227 -6.70 5.49 0.52
C SER A 227 -7.26 5.00 1.87
N ARG A 228 -7.06 5.74 2.97
CA ARG A 228 -7.56 5.37 4.30
C ARG A 228 -9.09 5.45 4.41
N PRO A 229 -9.74 6.61 4.20
CA PRO A 229 -11.19 6.69 4.26
C PRO A 229 -11.86 5.80 3.21
N VAL A 230 -11.28 5.70 2.00
CA VAL A 230 -11.78 4.80 0.95
C VAL A 230 -11.69 3.34 1.40
N GLY A 231 -10.54 2.93 1.95
CA GLY A 231 -10.35 1.57 2.46
C GLY A 231 -11.28 1.22 3.61
N LEU A 232 -11.50 2.15 4.55
CA LEU A 232 -12.44 1.98 5.67
C LEU A 232 -13.89 1.85 5.18
N ALA A 233 -14.32 2.73 4.28
CA ALA A 233 -15.67 2.69 3.70
C ALA A 233 -15.91 1.38 2.94
N LEU A 234 -14.94 0.93 2.14
CA LEU A 234 -15.02 -0.34 1.42
C LEU A 234 -15.01 -1.54 2.39
N SER A 235 -14.20 -1.49 3.45
CA SER A 235 -14.07 -2.60 4.38
C SER A 235 -15.39 -2.92 5.08
N GLY A 236 -16.15 -1.92 5.53
CA GLY A 236 -17.46 -2.15 6.15
C GLY A 236 -18.45 -2.86 5.20
N VAL A 237 -18.49 -2.44 3.93
CA VAL A 237 -19.38 -3.03 2.91
C VAL A 237 -18.95 -4.47 2.58
N VAL A 238 -17.65 -4.69 2.34
CA VAL A 238 -17.13 -6.00 1.96
C VAL A 238 -17.25 -6.98 3.12
N THR A 239 -16.94 -6.57 4.36
CA THR A 239 -17.07 -7.42 5.55
C THR A 239 -18.53 -7.84 5.77
N LYS A 240 -19.49 -6.91 5.62
CA LYS A 240 -20.92 -7.23 5.78
C LYS A 240 -21.45 -8.18 4.71
N ARG A 241 -20.94 -8.11 3.48
CA ARG A 241 -21.48 -8.89 2.34
C ARG A 241 -20.75 -10.20 2.08
N PHE A 242 -19.44 -10.25 2.30
CA PHE A 242 -18.59 -11.39 1.94
C PHE A 242 -17.85 -11.99 3.15
N GLY A 243 -18.04 -11.44 4.36
CA GLY A 243 -17.36 -11.88 5.57
C GLY A 243 -15.84 -11.68 5.51
N TYR A 244 -15.12 -12.23 6.48
CA TYR A 244 -13.66 -12.10 6.58
C TYR A 244 -12.91 -12.71 5.38
N TYR A 245 -13.36 -13.87 4.90
CA TYR A 245 -12.75 -14.56 3.75
C TYR A 245 -12.75 -13.71 2.48
N GLY A 246 -13.86 -13.02 2.20
CA GLY A 246 -13.95 -12.12 1.04
C GLY A 246 -13.00 -10.93 1.16
N VAL A 247 -12.87 -10.35 2.35
CA VAL A 247 -11.96 -9.22 2.60
C VAL A 247 -10.50 -9.65 2.38
N PHE A 248 -10.06 -10.75 3.00
CA PHE A 248 -8.68 -11.21 2.90
C PHE A 248 -8.30 -11.70 1.51
N THR A 249 -9.24 -12.38 0.82
CA THR A 249 -9.02 -12.80 -0.58
C THR A 249 -8.89 -11.59 -1.50
N THR A 250 -9.76 -10.58 -1.33
CA THR A 250 -9.67 -9.33 -2.09
C THR A 250 -8.34 -8.63 -1.82
N ALA A 251 -7.93 -8.52 -0.55
CA ALA A 251 -6.65 -7.92 -0.19
C ALA A 251 -5.46 -8.65 -0.82
N SER A 252 -5.48 -9.99 -0.82
CA SER A 252 -4.47 -10.82 -1.47
C SER A 252 -4.35 -10.55 -2.97
N VAL A 253 -5.48 -10.46 -3.69
CA VAL A 253 -5.49 -10.12 -5.12
C VAL A 253 -4.85 -8.76 -5.38
N PHE A 254 -5.20 -7.73 -4.59
CA PHE A 254 -4.58 -6.41 -4.74
C PHE A 254 -3.06 -6.44 -4.48
N TYR A 255 -2.60 -7.19 -3.47
CA TYR A 255 -1.16 -7.34 -3.22
C TYR A 255 -0.45 -8.08 -4.37
N LEU A 256 -1.05 -9.13 -4.92
CA LEU A 256 -0.49 -9.83 -6.07
C LEU A 256 -0.41 -8.92 -7.31
N VAL A 257 -1.47 -8.17 -7.59
CA VAL A 257 -1.48 -7.18 -8.68
C VAL A 257 -0.41 -6.11 -8.46
N GLY A 258 -0.27 -5.60 -7.24
CA GLY A 258 0.77 -4.63 -6.88
C GLY A 258 2.18 -5.19 -7.05
N PHE A 259 2.41 -6.44 -6.66
CA PHE A 259 3.69 -7.14 -6.81
C PHE A 259 4.06 -7.30 -8.28
N VAL A 260 3.16 -7.86 -9.09
CA VAL A 260 3.35 -8.02 -10.53
C VAL A 260 3.58 -6.67 -11.21
N TYR A 261 2.82 -5.64 -10.83
CA TYR A 261 2.98 -4.29 -11.36
C TYR A 261 4.38 -3.76 -11.08
N ILE A 262 4.89 -3.86 -9.85
CA ILE A 262 6.22 -3.39 -9.51
C ILE A 262 7.30 -4.11 -10.30
N VAL A 263 7.21 -5.45 -10.37
CA VAL A 263 8.26 -6.26 -11.01
C VAL A 263 8.38 -5.93 -12.49
N LEU A 264 7.24 -5.69 -13.16
CA LEU A 264 7.20 -5.40 -14.59
C LEU A 264 7.47 -3.94 -14.95
N ARG A 265 7.05 -2.98 -14.12
CA ARG A 265 7.06 -1.54 -14.46
C ARG A 265 8.21 -0.75 -13.83
N VAL A 266 8.66 -1.13 -12.64
CA VAL A 266 9.74 -0.42 -11.96
C VAL A 266 11.06 -0.92 -12.52
N LYS A 267 11.72 -0.06 -13.31
CA LYS A 267 13.04 -0.34 -13.86
C LYS A 267 14.10 -0.14 -12.78
N GLU A 268 15.03 -1.09 -12.68
CA GLU A 268 16.24 -0.91 -11.89
C GLU A 268 17.12 0.13 -12.57
N LYS A 269 17.58 1.14 -11.82
CA LYS A 269 18.61 2.04 -12.32
C LYS A 269 19.93 1.25 -12.34
N PRO A 270 20.77 1.41 -13.37
CA PRO A 270 22.06 0.75 -13.40
C PRO A 270 22.89 1.18 -12.20
N GLN A 271 23.49 0.20 -11.51
CA GLN A 271 24.34 0.40 -10.35
C GLN A 271 25.40 1.47 -10.65
N LYS A 272 25.59 2.42 -9.73
CA LYS A 272 26.89 3.11 -9.68
C LYS A 272 27.91 2.03 -9.38
N LYS A 273 28.74 1.65 -10.36
CA LYS A 273 29.85 0.71 -10.17
C LYS A 273 30.67 1.21 -8.99
N GLN A 274 30.58 0.51 -7.88
CA GLN A 274 31.59 0.55 -6.84
C GLN A 274 32.40 -0.73 -7.06
N ASP A 275 33.67 -0.57 -7.42
CA ASP A 275 34.63 -1.67 -7.52
C ASP A 275 34.70 -2.37 -6.16
N ASP A 276 34.02 -3.51 -6.04
CA ASP A 276 34.34 -4.49 -5.02
C ASP A 276 33.94 -5.88 -5.53
N ASN A 277 34.93 -6.64 -5.98
CA ASN A 277 34.83 -8.07 -6.22
C ASN A 277 34.44 -8.77 -4.92
N SER A 278 33.14 -9.03 -4.72
CA SER A 278 32.68 -10.01 -3.74
C SER A 278 31.21 -10.27 -3.96
N GLU A 279 30.88 -11.55 -4.06
CA GLU A 279 29.55 -12.12 -4.23
C GLU A 279 28.46 -11.46 -3.37
N SER A 280 27.25 -11.46 -3.94
CA SER A 280 25.99 -10.92 -3.44
C SER A 280 25.59 -11.53 -2.09
N ASN A 281 26.15 -11.02 -1.00
CA ASN A 281 25.72 -11.38 0.34
C ASN A 281 24.85 -10.27 0.93
N ILE A 282 23.57 -10.61 1.13
CA ILE A 282 22.54 -9.84 1.84
C ILE A 282 23.02 -9.43 3.25
N VAL A 283 24.09 -10.05 3.75
CA VAL A 283 24.75 -9.77 5.04
C VAL A 283 25.55 -8.45 5.05
N LYS A 284 26.00 -7.91 3.90
CA LYS A 284 26.59 -6.54 3.85
C LYS A 284 25.54 -5.42 4.05
N VAL A 285 24.23 -5.74 4.06
CA VAL A 285 23.13 -4.79 4.29
C VAL A 285 23.11 -4.23 5.72
N VAL A 286 23.72 -4.93 6.68
CA VAL A 286 23.78 -4.53 8.11
C VAL A 286 25.22 -4.20 8.50
N SER A 287 25.83 -3.23 7.82
CA SER A 287 27.13 -2.69 8.26
C SER A 287 26.89 -1.71 9.41
N VAL A 288 27.35 -2.06 10.61
CA VAL A 288 27.30 -1.18 11.81
C VAL A 288 28.00 0.16 11.56
N ARG A 289 28.99 0.21 10.66
CA ARG A 289 29.64 1.46 10.24
C ARG A 289 28.67 2.43 9.58
N ASP A 290 27.64 1.92 8.91
CA ASP A 290 26.64 2.73 8.20
C ASP A 290 25.63 3.31 9.17
N LEU A 291 25.27 2.52 10.19
CA LEU A 291 24.47 3.01 11.32
C LEU A 291 25.22 4.14 12.04
N VAL A 292 26.49 3.93 12.38
CA VAL A 292 27.31 4.96 13.04
C VAL A 292 27.44 6.19 12.14
N ALA A 293 27.61 6.04 10.82
CA ALA A 293 27.63 7.19 9.91
C ALA A 293 26.27 7.93 9.85
N THR A 294 25.15 7.22 9.77
CA THR A 294 23.79 7.82 9.74
C THR A 294 23.48 8.51 11.07
N VAL A 295 23.77 7.87 12.20
CA VAL A 295 23.63 8.46 13.54
C VAL A 295 24.56 9.67 13.68
N ASN A 296 25.81 9.57 13.23
CA ASN A 296 26.75 10.68 13.30
C ASN A 296 26.35 11.84 12.36
N VAL A 297 25.66 11.58 11.24
CA VAL A 297 25.06 12.60 10.37
C VAL A 297 23.80 13.22 10.99
N ALA A 298 23.03 12.46 11.77
CA ALA A 298 21.90 12.97 12.55
C ALA A 298 22.40 13.88 13.69
N VAL A 299 23.55 13.54 14.29
CA VAL A 299 24.20 14.28 15.37
C VAL A 299 25.20 15.33 14.84
N ARG A 300 25.42 15.40 13.52
CA ARG A 300 26.34 16.36 12.91
C ARG A 300 25.75 17.76 13.04
N THR A 301 26.54 18.63 13.67
CA THR A 301 26.26 20.05 13.82
C THR A 301 26.10 20.70 12.45
N ARG A 302 24.90 21.24 12.16
CA ARG A 302 24.60 22.04 10.95
C ARG A 302 24.49 23.53 11.31
N ASP A 303 24.95 24.45 10.49
CA ASP A 303 24.98 25.87 10.87
C ASP A 303 23.58 26.52 10.92
N GLY A 304 23.37 27.35 11.95
CA GLY A 304 22.31 28.37 12.04
C GLY A 304 20.86 27.93 11.83
N THR A 305 20.04 28.84 11.28
CA THR A 305 18.56 28.79 11.08
C THR A 305 17.99 27.46 10.57
N LYS A 306 18.79 26.64 9.88
CA LYS A 306 18.40 25.29 9.43
C LYS A 306 18.15 24.31 10.59
N ARG A 307 18.85 24.44 11.73
CA ARG A 307 18.55 23.63 12.93
C ARG A 307 17.17 23.94 13.49
N LEU A 308 16.85 25.23 13.61
CA LEU A 308 15.54 25.68 14.10
C LEU A 308 14.44 25.19 13.17
N GLN A 309 14.62 25.28 11.83
CA GLN A 309 13.65 24.74 10.87
C GLN A 309 13.42 23.24 11.02
N ILE A 310 14.47 22.44 11.21
CA ILE A 310 14.33 20.98 11.40
C ILE A 310 13.60 20.67 12.71
N ILE A 311 13.96 21.33 13.81
CA ILE A 311 13.29 21.17 15.10
C ILE A 311 11.81 21.53 14.98
N LEU A 312 11.50 22.66 14.32
CA LEU A 312 10.13 23.12 14.13
C LEU A 312 9.31 22.17 13.26
N ILE A 313 9.92 21.57 12.22
CA ILE A 313 9.30 20.54 11.38
C ILE A 313 9.04 19.25 12.17
N LEU A 314 9.99 18.79 12.99
CA LEU A 314 9.82 17.60 13.84
C LEU A 314 8.70 17.80 14.85
N LEU A 315 8.65 18.99 15.47
CA LEU A 315 7.65 19.36 16.46
C LEU A 315 6.25 19.50 15.81
N ALA A 316 6.17 20.09 14.61
CA ALA A 316 4.94 20.14 13.82
C ALA A 316 4.47 18.74 13.41
N TYR A 317 5.38 17.85 12.96
CA TYR A 317 5.04 16.48 12.62
C TYR A 317 4.48 15.71 13.83
N MET A 318 5.05 15.93 15.01
CA MET A 318 4.54 15.35 16.26
C MET A 318 3.12 15.82 16.59
N PHE A 319 2.80 17.10 16.42
CA PHE A 319 1.44 17.61 16.64
C PHE A 319 0.43 17.09 15.62
N ILE A 320 0.85 16.88 14.36
CA ILE A 320 -0.02 16.37 13.31
C ILE A 320 -0.28 14.87 13.46
N VAL A 321 0.77 14.09 13.76
CA VAL A 321 0.71 12.62 13.75
C VAL A 321 0.43 12.03 15.13
N GLY A 322 0.85 12.71 16.20
CA GLY A 322 0.67 12.28 17.58
C GLY A 322 -0.78 11.94 17.91
N PRO A 323 -1.74 12.85 17.73
CA PRO A 323 -3.15 12.60 18.02
C PRO A 323 -3.75 11.40 17.26
N VAL A 324 -3.20 11.07 16.10
CA VAL A 324 -3.67 9.98 15.24
C VAL A 324 -3.18 8.60 15.72
N LEU A 325 -2.10 8.54 16.51
CA LEU A 325 -1.49 7.28 16.98
C LEU A 325 -1.89 6.88 18.41
N GLY A 326 -2.55 7.76 19.17
CA GLY A 326 -2.97 7.51 20.56
C GLY A 326 -1.87 7.75 21.62
N GLU A 327 -2.21 7.65 22.91
CA GLU A 327 -1.38 8.18 24.02
C GLU A 327 -0.01 7.51 24.20
N MET A 328 0.10 6.20 23.97
CA MET A 328 1.31 5.42 24.23
C MET A 328 2.47 5.71 23.26
N PRO A 329 2.28 5.69 21.92
CA PRO A 329 3.34 6.09 20.99
C PRO A 329 3.67 7.59 21.05
N ILE A 330 2.76 8.45 21.52
CA ILE A 330 3.05 9.87 21.76
C ILE A 330 4.12 10.02 22.84
N LYS A 331 4.01 9.32 23.98
CA LYS A 331 5.00 9.42 25.07
C LYS A 331 6.39 8.96 24.62
N LEU A 332 6.49 7.81 23.95
CA LEU A 332 7.76 7.30 23.44
C LEU A 332 8.39 8.25 22.40
N CYS A 333 7.56 8.83 21.51
CA CYS A 333 8.03 9.78 20.51
C CYS A 333 8.44 11.11 21.16
N LEU A 334 7.73 11.56 22.20
CA LEU A 334 8.07 12.73 23.00
C LEU A 334 9.42 12.53 23.71
N ASP A 335 9.64 11.37 24.33
CA ASP A 335 10.90 11.05 25.00
C ASP A 335 12.07 10.96 24.02
N ILE A 336 11.87 10.38 22.83
CA ILE A 336 12.89 10.34 21.77
C ILE A 336 13.19 11.76 21.26
N VAL A 337 12.17 12.59 21.05
CA VAL A 337 12.34 13.97 20.58
C VAL A 337 12.99 14.84 21.66
N ILE A 338 12.60 14.69 22.92
CA ILE A 338 13.22 15.36 24.06
C ILE A 338 14.66 14.90 24.18
N THR A 339 14.95 13.61 24.08
CA THR A 339 16.32 13.08 24.11
C THR A 339 17.15 13.63 22.95
N LEU A 340 16.61 13.65 21.74
CA LEU A 340 17.26 14.25 20.57
C LEU A 340 17.48 15.76 20.75
N MET A 341 16.50 16.50 21.28
CA MET A 341 16.64 17.92 21.58
C MET A 341 17.68 18.15 22.68
N THR A 342 17.73 17.31 23.70
CA THR A 342 18.70 17.42 24.80
C THR A 342 20.12 17.12 24.31
N VAL A 343 20.28 16.14 23.42
CA VAL A 343 21.54 15.82 22.74
C VAL A 343 21.97 16.93 21.77
N VAL A 344 21.02 17.54 21.06
CA VAL A 344 21.27 18.64 20.12
C VAL A 344 21.58 19.96 20.84
N VAL A 345 20.98 20.19 22.02
CA VAL A 345 21.19 21.39 22.86
C VAL A 345 22.44 21.26 23.75
N SER A 346 22.78 20.05 24.22
CA SER A 346 23.92 19.84 25.15
C SER A 346 25.30 19.76 24.50
N ARG A 347 25.44 19.83 23.17
CA ARG A 347 26.77 19.90 22.54
C ARG A 347 27.21 21.37 22.39
N PRO A 348 28.21 21.83 23.17
CA PRO A 348 28.72 23.19 23.04
C PRO A 348 29.31 23.40 21.64
N SER A 349 29.03 24.58 21.08
CA SER A 349 29.68 25.08 19.87
C SER A 349 31.18 25.18 20.13
N THR A 350 31.93 24.23 19.58
CA THR A 350 33.39 24.31 19.46
C THR A 350 33.75 24.33 17.99
#